data_AF-A0A841VI85-F1
#
_entry.id   AF-A0A841VI85-F1
#
_cell.length_a   1.000
_cell.length_b   1.000
_cell.length_c   1.000
_cell.angle_alpha   90.00
_cell.angle_beta   90.00
_cell.angle_gamma   90.00
#
_symmetry.space_group_name_H-M   'P 1'
#
loop_
_entity.id
_entity.type
_entity.pdbx_description
1 polymer ?
#
loop_
_entity_poly.entity_id
_entity_poly.type
_entity_poly.pdbx_seq_one_letter_code
_entity_poly.pdbx_strand_id
1 'polypeptide(L)'
;MSGEKDIQIVRGNNNRTAKGDNSTFVQGDNNQMSQAEQVSTTEVIEMLAYLEEQIQNLTALSEVEREKSVKRLEAAKVEVIESEPDKESIAKSLKRVNETLNEAGETTQEVKELVKELFPTVVKVAGWLGCAAGKIWMM
;
A
#
# COMPACT_ATOMS: atom_id res chain seq x y z
N MET A 1 -7.37 -49.93 -40.22
CA MET A 1 -7.29 -48.55 -39.69
C MET A 1 -7.44 -48.64 -38.20
N SER A 2 -6.32 -48.67 -37.47
CA SER A 2 -6.29 -48.68 -36.02
C SER A 2 -5.48 -47.45 -35.62
N GLY A 3 -6.17 -46.43 -35.12
CA GLY A 3 -5.54 -45.19 -34.67
C GLY A 3 -5.08 -45.37 -33.22
N GLU A 4 -3.79 -45.62 -33.03
CA GLU A 4 -3.16 -45.59 -31.72
C GLU A 4 -2.97 -44.13 -31.29
N LYS A 5 -3.44 -43.82 -30.08
CA LYS A 5 -3.33 -42.51 -29.45
C LYS A 5 -2.03 -42.51 -28.64
N ASP A 6 -1.00 -41.84 -29.14
CA ASP A 6 0.22 -41.54 -28.40
C ASP A 6 -0.09 -40.55 -27.26
N ILE A 7 -0.15 -41.06 -26.03
CA ILE A 7 -0.14 -40.26 -24.80
C ILE A 7 1.27 -40.36 -24.22
N GLN A 8 2.14 -39.41 -24.56
CA GLN A 8 3.45 -39.30 -23.92
C GLN A 8 3.31 -38.70 -22.52
N ILE A 9 3.33 -39.57 -21.51
CA ILE A 9 3.51 -39.19 -20.12
C ILE A 9 5.01 -39.04 -19.88
N VAL A 10 5.53 -37.81 -19.92
CA VAL A 10 6.89 -37.52 -19.47
C VAL A 10 6.89 -37.56 -17.94
N ARG A 11 7.32 -38.68 -17.38
CA ARG A 11 7.65 -38.86 -15.96
C ARG A 11 9.16 -38.99 -15.79
N GLY A 12 9.71 -38.08 -15.00
CA GLY A 12 10.76 -38.38 -14.03
C GLY A 12 12.20 -38.35 -14.54
N ASN A 13 12.91 -37.26 -14.23
CA ASN A 13 14.32 -37.36 -13.87
C ASN A 13 14.50 -36.76 -12.48
N ASN A 14 14.48 -37.66 -11.49
CA ASN A 14 14.97 -37.39 -10.14
C ASN A 14 16.48 -37.61 -10.13
N ASN A 15 17.29 -36.57 -9.88
CA ASN A 15 18.54 -36.77 -9.15
C ASN A 15 18.97 -35.53 -8.35
N ARG A 16 18.62 -35.59 -7.05
CA ARG A 16 19.41 -35.26 -5.85
C ARG A 16 20.47 -34.16 -5.95
N THR A 17 20.37 -33.15 -5.07
CA THR A 17 21.26 -33.08 -3.90
C THR A 17 20.62 -32.27 -2.78
N ALA A 18 20.36 -32.93 -1.65
CA ALA A 18 19.98 -32.29 -0.40
C ALA A 18 21.24 -31.85 0.34
N LYS A 19 21.32 -30.57 0.73
CA LYS A 19 22.11 -30.10 1.87
C LYS A 19 21.74 -28.65 2.21
N GLY A 20 21.23 -28.43 3.42
CA GLY A 20 21.10 -27.10 4.04
C GLY A 20 19.72 -26.82 4.60
N ASP A 21 19.55 -27.11 5.89
CA ASP A 21 18.44 -26.64 6.70
C ASP A 21 18.30 -25.11 6.62
N ASN A 22 17.15 -24.61 6.16
CA ASN A 22 16.41 -23.57 6.85
C ASN A 22 15.00 -23.45 6.24
N SER A 23 14.01 -23.37 7.12
CA SER A 23 12.58 -23.26 6.83
C SER A 23 12.21 -22.16 5.83
N THR A 24 11.50 -22.52 4.76
CA THR A 24 10.49 -21.63 4.16
C THR A 24 9.31 -22.48 3.72
N PHE A 25 8.16 -22.22 4.34
CA PHE A 25 6.86 -22.74 3.96
C PHE A 25 6.53 -22.20 2.56
N VAL A 26 6.80 -22.99 1.52
CA VAL A 26 6.36 -22.67 0.15
C VAL A 26 5.03 -23.38 -0.06
N GLN A 27 3.95 -22.74 0.35
CA GLN A 27 2.63 -23.07 -0.14
C GLN A 27 2.36 -22.19 -1.36
N GLY A 28 2.61 -22.76 -2.54
CA GLY A 28 2.26 -22.14 -3.79
C GLY A 28 0.77 -22.30 -4.06
N ASP A 29 0.11 -21.19 -4.36
CA ASP A 29 -1.07 -21.17 -5.22
C ASP A 29 -0.74 -20.26 -6.40
N ASN A 30 -0.40 -20.93 -7.50
CA ASN A 30 -0.08 -20.34 -8.77
C ASN A 30 -1.39 -20.18 -9.55
N ASN A 31 -1.98 -18.99 -9.57
CA ASN A 31 -3.04 -18.65 -10.52
C ASN A 31 -2.70 -17.32 -11.23
N GLN A 32 -1.83 -17.42 -12.23
CA GLN A 32 -1.59 -16.35 -13.19
C GLN A 32 -2.76 -16.29 -14.18
N MET A 33 -3.67 -15.32 -14.00
CA MET A 33 -4.12 -14.37 -15.04
C MET A 33 -5.18 -13.42 -14.44
N SER A 34 -4.89 -12.12 -14.45
CA SER A 34 -5.74 -10.97 -14.07
C SER A 34 -5.94 -10.68 -12.57
N GLN A 35 -4.85 -10.44 -11.84
CA GLN A 35 -4.91 -9.62 -10.62
C GLN A 35 -3.98 -8.44 -10.81
N ALA A 36 -4.53 -7.22 -10.83
CA ALA A 36 -3.76 -6.06 -10.43
C ALA A 36 -3.10 -6.41 -9.08
N GLU A 37 -1.78 -6.27 -8.99
CA GLU A 37 -1.01 -6.57 -7.77
C GLU A 37 -1.74 -5.98 -6.57
N GLN A 38 -2.27 -6.87 -5.72
CA GLN A 38 -2.96 -6.45 -4.50
C GLN A 38 -1.88 -5.90 -3.58
N VAL A 39 -1.99 -4.60 -3.26
CA VAL A 39 -1.10 -3.91 -2.34
C VAL A 39 -1.05 -4.69 -1.01
N SER A 40 0.14 -5.04 -0.54
CA SER A 40 0.34 -5.73 0.73
C SER A 40 0.32 -4.76 1.93
N THR A 41 0.15 -5.29 3.14
CA THR A 41 0.21 -4.51 4.39
C THR A 41 1.54 -3.77 4.53
N THR A 42 2.66 -4.42 4.21
CA THR A 42 4.00 -3.80 4.25
C THR A 42 4.09 -2.62 3.30
N GLU A 43 3.61 -2.77 2.07
CA GLU A 43 3.58 -1.68 1.10
C GLU A 43 2.69 -0.51 1.56
N VAL A 44 1.57 -0.77 2.25
CA VAL A 44 0.76 0.31 2.84
C VAL A 44 1.53 1.06 3.92
N ILE A 45 2.28 0.37 4.79
CA ILE A 45 3.10 1.02 5.82
C ILE A 45 4.17 1.90 5.18
N GLU A 46 4.86 1.40 4.15
CA GLU A 46 5.86 2.17 3.40
C GLU A 46 5.24 3.39 2.72
N MET A 47 4.05 3.24 2.13
CA MET A 47 3.32 4.36 1.54
C MET A 47 2.93 5.41 2.58
N LEU A 48 2.41 5.00 3.75
CA LEU A 48 2.09 5.92 4.84
C LEU A 48 3.34 6.62 5.40
N ALA A 49 4.47 5.90 5.47
CA ALA A 49 5.76 6.48 5.87
C ALA A 49 6.27 7.50 4.85
N TYR A 50 6.10 7.24 3.54
CA TYR A 50 6.41 8.22 2.50
C TYR A 50 5.53 9.48 2.63
N LEU A 51 4.22 9.35 2.86
CA LEU A 51 3.35 10.51 3.11
C LEU A 51 3.85 11.33 4.31
N GLU A 52 4.27 10.65 5.37
CA GLU A 52 4.77 11.28 6.59
C GLU A 52 6.05 12.05 6.36
N GLU A 53 7.03 11.44 5.69
CA GLU A 53 8.31 12.07 5.34
C GLU A 53 8.09 13.34 4.50
N GLN A 54 7.27 13.24 3.46
CA GLN A 54 6.97 14.36 2.58
C GLN A 54 6.32 15.52 3.33
N ILE A 55 5.37 15.23 4.24
CA ILE A 55 4.72 16.25 5.06
C ILE A 55 5.67 16.82 6.11
N GLN A 56 6.50 15.98 6.74
CA GLN A 56 7.49 16.39 7.74
C GLN A 56 8.56 17.32 7.15
N ASN A 57 8.83 17.21 5.86
CA ASN A 57 9.78 18.07 5.13
C ASN A 57 9.12 19.33 4.51
N LEU A 58 7.79 19.45 4.56
CA LEU A 58 7.07 20.57 3.96
C LEU A 58 7.16 21.82 4.86
N THR A 59 8.15 22.68 4.58
CA THR A 59 8.38 23.94 5.33
C THR A 59 7.30 24.99 5.14
N ALA A 60 6.48 24.84 4.09
CA ALA A 60 5.32 25.68 3.83
C ALA A 60 4.17 25.52 4.85
N LEU A 61 4.14 24.39 5.59
CA LEU A 61 3.22 24.18 6.71
C LEU A 61 3.80 24.75 7.99
N SER A 62 2.92 25.25 8.88
CA SER A 62 3.35 25.54 10.25
C SER A 62 3.78 24.25 10.96
N GLU A 63 4.68 24.38 11.92
CA GLU A 63 5.15 23.25 12.74
C GLU A 63 3.99 22.48 13.39
N VAL A 64 3.00 23.20 13.90
CA VAL A 64 1.82 22.62 14.55
C VAL A 64 0.98 21.79 13.58
N GLU A 65 0.76 22.26 12.35
CA GLU A 65 0.01 21.53 11.32
C GLU A 65 0.76 20.29 10.86
N ARG A 66 2.07 20.43 10.68
CA ARG A 66 2.97 19.34 10.28
C ARG A 66 2.99 18.23 11.33
N GLU A 67 3.23 18.56 12.59
CA GLU A 67 3.21 17.58 13.68
C GLU A 67 1.85 16.88 13.81
N LYS A 68 0.75 17.62 13.71
CA LYS A 68 -0.60 17.03 13.78
C LYS A 68 -0.83 16.04 12.64
N SER A 69 -0.33 16.35 11.45
CA SER A 69 -0.47 15.49 10.27
C SER A 69 0.38 14.23 10.39
N VAL A 70 1.63 14.38 10.84
CA VAL A 70 2.53 13.25 11.13
C VAL A 70 1.93 12.31 12.18
N LYS A 71 1.45 12.84 13.32
CA LYS A 71 0.83 12.01 14.37
C LYS A 71 -0.38 11.20 13.88
N ARG A 72 -1.14 11.72 12.91
CA ARG A 72 -2.26 10.99 12.29
C ARG A 72 -1.78 9.86 11.38
N LEU A 73 -0.69 10.07 10.65
CA LEU A 73 -0.07 9.03 9.82
C LEU A 73 0.60 7.96 10.67
N GLU A 74 1.24 8.34 11.78
CA GLU A 74 1.77 7.38 12.76
C GLU A 74 0.65 6.49 13.33
N ALA A 75 -0.46 7.09 13.76
CA ALA A 75 -1.62 6.33 14.23
C ALA A 75 -2.18 5.39 13.16
N ALA A 76 -2.25 5.84 11.90
CA ALA A 76 -2.66 5.00 10.78
C ALA A 76 -1.70 3.83 10.56
N LYS A 77 -0.38 4.04 10.64
CA LYS A 77 0.61 2.95 10.51
C LYS A 77 0.46 1.92 11.63
N VAL A 78 0.21 2.36 12.86
CA VAL A 78 -0.07 1.46 14.01
C VAL A 78 -1.32 0.64 13.74
N GLU A 79 -2.39 1.25 13.23
CA GLU A 79 -3.61 0.51 12.91
C GLU A 79 -3.41 -0.52 11.78
N VAL A 80 -2.55 -0.24 10.79
CA VAL A 80 -2.25 -1.15 9.68
C VAL A 80 -1.57 -2.46 10.15
N ILE A 81 -0.80 -2.43 11.24
CA ILE A 81 -0.08 -3.62 11.75
C ILE A 81 -0.95 -4.50 12.67
N GLU A 82 -2.14 -4.05 13.05
CA GLU A 82 -3.06 -4.84 13.86
C GLU A 82 -3.50 -6.12 13.14
N SER A 83 -3.89 -7.14 13.90
CA SER A 83 -4.36 -8.41 13.31
C SER A 83 -5.65 -8.23 12.50
N GLU A 84 -6.47 -7.26 12.90
CA GLU A 84 -7.68 -6.84 12.21
C GLU A 84 -7.67 -5.31 12.07
N PRO A 85 -7.01 -4.76 11.03
CA PRO A 85 -6.86 -3.31 10.87
C PRO A 85 -8.22 -2.60 10.72
N ASP A 86 -8.45 -1.55 11.50
CA ASP A 86 -9.58 -0.64 11.27
C ASP A 86 -9.32 0.27 10.07
N LYS A 87 -9.70 -0.24 8.89
CA LYS A 87 -9.59 0.48 7.61
C LYS A 87 -10.39 1.78 7.58
N GLU A 88 -11.46 1.90 8.36
CA GLU A 88 -12.23 3.15 8.45
C GLU A 88 -11.45 4.21 9.25
N SER A 89 -10.84 3.81 10.37
CA SER A 89 -9.97 4.67 11.18
C SER A 89 -8.75 5.17 10.38
N ILE A 90 -8.12 4.29 9.59
CA ILE A 90 -7.01 4.66 8.69
C ILE A 90 -7.47 5.68 7.64
N ALA A 91 -8.60 5.41 6.96
CA ALA A 91 -9.16 6.32 5.97
C ALA A 91 -9.49 7.70 6.58
N LYS A 92 -10.05 7.72 7.79
CA LYS A 92 -10.37 8.95 8.53
C LYS A 92 -9.11 9.73 8.93
N SER A 93 -8.04 9.03 9.28
CA SER A 93 -6.75 9.64 9.62
C SER A 93 -6.12 10.32 8.40
N LEU A 94 -6.11 9.63 7.25
CA LEU A 94 -5.69 10.19 5.97
C LEU A 94 -6.55 11.38 5.53
N LYS A 95 -7.87 11.30 5.71
CA LYS A 95 -8.79 12.42 5.40
C LYS A 95 -8.43 13.68 6.20
N ARG A 96 -8.14 13.52 7.49
CA ARG A 96 -7.74 14.64 8.36
C ARG A 96 -6.39 15.23 7.99
N VAL A 97 -5.47 14.42 7.46
CA VAL A 97 -4.22 14.92 6.87
C VAL A 97 -4.54 15.78 5.65
N ASN A 98 -5.36 15.27 4.72
CA ASN A 98 -5.75 16.03 3.53
C ASN A 98 -6.49 17.34 3.88
N GLU A 99 -7.37 17.34 4.91
CA GLU A 99 -8.04 18.56 5.40
C GLU A 99 -7.02 19.62 5.83
N THR A 100 -6.01 19.24 6.62
CA THR A 100 -4.94 20.16 7.05
C THR A 100 -4.11 20.66 5.86
N LEU A 101 -3.78 19.79 4.91
CA LEU A 101 -3.05 20.18 3.70
C LEU A 101 -3.87 21.09 2.79
N ASN A 102 -5.18 20.85 2.64
CA ASN A 102 -6.04 21.68 1.81
C ASN A 102 -6.24 23.07 2.40
N GLU A 103 -6.44 23.18 3.72
CA GLU A 103 -6.52 24.47 4.43
C GLU A 103 -5.25 25.31 4.21
N ALA A 104 -4.06 24.73 4.43
CA ALA A 104 -2.79 25.42 4.14
C ALA A 104 -2.55 25.64 2.64
N GLY A 105 -3.09 24.74 1.82
CA GLY A 105 -3.02 24.76 0.37
C GLY A 105 -3.72 25.96 -0.23
N GLU A 106 -4.80 26.49 0.36
CA GLU A 106 -5.54 27.64 -0.20
C GLU A 106 -4.63 28.84 -0.46
N THR A 107 -3.64 29.06 0.43
CA THR A 107 -2.72 30.20 0.39
C THR A 107 -1.34 29.87 -0.17
N THR A 108 -0.94 28.60 -0.21
CA THR A 108 0.45 28.22 -0.47
C THR A 108 0.59 27.22 -1.61
N GLN A 109 1.22 27.65 -2.70
CA GLN A 109 1.36 26.86 -3.93
C GLN A 109 2.15 25.55 -3.72
N GLU A 110 3.23 25.58 -2.92
CA GLU A 110 4.03 24.39 -2.60
C GLU A 110 3.19 23.28 -1.95
N VAL A 111 2.24 23.65 -1.08
CA VAL A 111 1.32 22.69 -0.45
C VAL A 111 0.37 22.09 -1.49
N LYS A 112 -0.18 22.91 -2.42
CA LYS A 112 -1.04 22.41 -3.52
C LYS A 112 -0.29 21.42 -4.42
N GLU A 113 0.99 21.68 -4.69
CA GLU A 113 1.83 20.80 -5.51
C GLU A 113 2.09 19.48 -4.79
N LEU A 114 2.42 19.53 -3.50
CA LEU A 114 2.60 18.32 -2.70
C LEU A 114 1.31 17.48 -2.65
N VAL A 115 0.15 18.09 -2.41
CA VAL A 115 -1.14 17.38 -2.38
C VAL A 115 -1.38 16.60 -3.68
N LYS A 116 -1.01 17.15 -4.84
CA LYS A 116 -1.10 16.48 -6.14
C LYS A 116 -0.07 15.37 -6.30
N GLU A 117 1.15 15.58 -5.82
CA GLU A 117 2.23 14.58 -5.85
C GLU A 117 1.88 13.36 -4.98
N LEU A 118 1.27 13.56 -3.82
CA LEU A 118 0.90 12.49 -2.90
C LEU A 118 -0.34 11.71 -3.35
N PHE A 119 -1.19 12.30 -4.21
CA PHE A 119 -2.46 11.72 -4.62
C PHE A 119 -2.35 10.27 -5.17
N PRO A 120 -1.40 9.92 -6.07
CA PRO A 120 -1.25 8.55 -6.56
C PRO A 120 -0.95 7.53 -5.45
N THR A 121 -0.17 7.92 -4.44
CA THR A 121 0.09 7.06 -3.27
C THR A 121 -1.20 6.85 -2.47
N VAL A 122 -1.97 7.90 -2.26
CA VAL A 122 -3.25 7.82 -1.55
C VAL A 122 -4.27 6.97 -2.31
N VAL A 123 -4.26 6.98 -3.64
CA VAL A 123 -5.10 6.09 -4.47
C VAL A 123 -4.80 4.61 -4.20
N LYS A 124 -3.51 4.24 -4.10
CA LYS A 124 -3.11 2.86 -3.79
C LYS A 124 -3.54 2.45 -2.38
N VAL A 125 -3.32 3.33 -1.40
CA VAL A 125 -3.75 3.09 -0.02
C VAL A 125 -5.28 2.97 0.06
N ALA A 126 -6.04 3.85 -0.61
CA ALA A 126 -7.49 3.78 -0.66
C ALA A 126 -8.01 2.46 -1.29
N GLY A 127 -7.33 1.97 -2.33
CA GLY A 127 -7.60 0.67 -2.94
C GLY A 127 -7.46 -0.47 -1.92
N TRP A 128 -6.39 -0.47 -1.13
CA TRP A 128 -6.22 -1.44 -0.04
C TRP A 128 -7.27 -1.30 1.07
N LEU A 129 -7.65 -0.06 1.40
CA LEU A 129 -8.71 0.24 2.37
C LEU A 129 -10.11 -0.18 1.89
N GLY A 130 -10.26 -0.51 0.60
CA GLY A 130 -11.56 -0.84 0.01
C GLY A 130 -12.48 0.37 -0.13
N CYS A 131 -11.93 1.58 -0.23
CA CYS A 131 -12.71 2.80 -0.37
C CYS A 131 -12.23 3.66 -1.56
N ALA A 132 -13.11 4.55 -2.03
CA ALA A 132 -12.74 5.47 -3.11
C ALA A 132 -11.79 6.55 -2.60
N ALA A 133 -10.68 6.77 -3.30
CA ALA A 133 -9.69 7.79 -2.96
C ALA A 133 -10.32 9.17 -2.76
N GLY A 134 -11.31 9.55 -3.59
CA GLY A 134 -12.03 10.82 -3.46
C GLY A 134 -12.83 11.01 -2.16
N LYS A 135 -13.04 9.95 -1.35
CA LYS A 135 -13.61 10.07 0.02
C LYS A 135 -12.56 10.45 1.05
N ILE A 136 -11.29 10.17 0.77
CA ILE A 136 -10.14 10.47 1.63
C ILE A 136 -9.48 11.79 1.19
N TRP A 137 -9.25 11.92 -0.11
CA TRP A 137 -8.39 12.92 -0.72
C TRP A 137 -9.12 13.53 -1.91
N MET A 138 -9.69 14.71 -1.70
CA MET A 138 -10.33 15.49 -2.76
C MET A 138 -9.30 16.46 -3.34
N MET A 139 -9.14 16.39 -4.66
CA MET A 139 -8.40 17.38 -5.47
C MET A 139 -9.30 18.52 -5.92
#